data_AF-A8J9P1-F1
#
_entry.id   AF-A8J9P1-F1
#
_cell.length_a   1.000
_cell.length_b   1.000
_cell.length_c   1.000
_cell.angle_alpha   90.00
_cell.angle_beta   90.00
_cell.angle_gamma   90.00
#
_symmetry.space_group_name_H-M   'P 1'
#
loop_
_entity.id
_entity.type
_entity.pdbx_description
1 polymer ?
#
loop_
_entity_poly.entity_id
_entity_poly.type
_entity_poly.pdbx_seq_one_letter_code
_entity_poly.pdbx_strand_id
1 'polypeptide(L)'
;MERLGELAEGLPGGQNDADSEPGPALAPPCSPRVAPTARQRNFSTTTHDAALNFQLLDLGRQYFVWVSAVGPKLGSLTLAIKSPADAAPSVASLLPGAPAVGEGPAMAQRLAIKLGKPVVCSCNMPPNSPLLQAVAERRLLQELQLMEQEAQGAAGQATGGEVAATPAAVVAAAGTG
;
A
#
# COMPACT_ATOMS: atom_id res chain seq x y z
N MET A 1 70.95 -32.61 -45.30
CA MET A 1 70.78 -33.13 -43.93
C MET A 1 69.72 -32.27 -43.27
N GLU A 2 68.45 -32.55 -43.52
CA GLU A 2 67.62 -33.53 -42.78
C GLU A 2 67.20 -32.96 -41.42
N ARG A 3 65.96 -33.02 -40.94
CA ARG A 3 64.71 -33.65 -41.36
C ARG A 3 63.57 -33.10 -40.49
N LEU A 4 62.35 -33.18 -41.01
CA LEU A 4 61.07 -33.05 -40.30
C LEU A 4 60.91 -34.07 -39.15
N GLY A 5 60.06 -33.72 -38.18
CA GLY A 5 59.43 -34.61 -37.19
C GLY A 5 58.74 -33.74 -36.13
N GLU A 6 57.46 -33.39 -36.24
CA GLU A 6 56.27 -34.27 -36.19
C GLU A 6 56.28 -35.16 -34.94
N LEU A 7 55.57 -34.73 -33.91
CA LEU A 7 54.90 -35.61 -32.94
C LEU A 7 53.53 -35.01 -32.63
N ALA A 8 52.56 -35.47 -33.42
CA ALA A 8 51.17 -35.52 -33.05
C ALA A 8 50.89 -36.88 -32.41
N GLU A 9 50.37 -36.89 -31.19
CA GLU A 9 49.46 -37.90 -30.59
C GLU A 9 48.86 -37.17 -29.38
N GLY A 10 47.57 -36.83 -29.31
CA GLY A 10 46.42 -37.68 -29.54
C GLY A 10 45.84 -38.04 -28.17
N LEU A 11 44.65 -37.54 -27.83
CA LEU A 11 43.68 -38.09 -26.87
C LEU A 11 42.44 -37.17 -26.83
N PRO A 12 41.24 -37.69 -26.45
CA PRO A 12 40.08 -37.69 -27.32
C PRO A 12 38.95 -36.77 -26.84
N GLY A 13 37.94 -36.63 -27.70
CA GLY A 13 36.81 -35.73 -27.57
C GLY A 13 36.11 -35.75 -26.22
N GLY A 14 36.01 -34.56 -25.63
CA GLY A 14 34.97 -34.18 -24.69
C GLY A 14 33.87 -33.47 -25.46
N GLN A 15 32.90 -34.24 -25.94
CA GLN A 15 31.65 -33.74 -26.48
C GLN A 15 30.87 -33.12 -25.31
N ASN A 16 30.92 -31.79 -25.18
CA ASN A 16 30.07 -31.07 -24.25
C ASN A 16 28.66 -30.93 -24.86
N ASP A 17 27.95 -32.05 -24.92
CA ASP A 17 26.50 -32.09 -25.02
C ASP A 17 25.92 -31.69 -23.66
N ALA A 18 25.63 -30.40 -23.48
CA ALA A 18 24.64 -29.93 -22.50
C ALA A 18 24.28 -28.46 -22.80
N ASP A 19 23.85 -28.16 -24.02
CA ASP A 19 22.95 -27.03 -24.25
C ASP A 19 21.58 -27.44 -23.69
N SER A 20 21.46 -27.43 -22.37
CA SER A 20 20.17 -27.44 -21.69
C SER A 20 19.72 -26.00 -21.61
N GLU A 21 19.11 -25.52 -22.69
CA GLU A 21 18.26 -24.32 -22.66
C GLU A 21 17.39 -24.38 -21.39
N PRO A 22 17.49 -23.40 -20.48
CA PRO A 22 16.50 -23.28 -19.42
C PRO A 22 15.21 -22.86 -20.10
N GLY A 23 14.35 -23.84 -20.39
CA GLY A 23 13.02 -23.61 -20.93
C GLY A 23 12.32 -22.49 -20.18
N PRO A 24 11.55 -21.62 -20.87
CA PRO A 24 11.04 -20.38 -20.30
C PRO A 24 10.28 -20.73 -19.03
N ALA A 25 10.85 -20.36 -17.88
CA ALA A 25 10.24 -20.52 -16.58
C ALA A 25 8.87 -19.85 -16.70
N LEU A 26 7.83 -20.67 -16.77
CA LEU A 26 6.45 -20.23 -16.78
C LEU A 26 6.33 -19.29 -15.58
N ALA A 27 6.21 -18.00 -15.85
CA ALA A 27 5.93 -17.02 -14.81
C ALA A 27 4.74 -17.59 -14.02
N PRO A 28 4.80 -17.58 -12.68
CA PRO A 28 3.67 -18.07 -11.89
C PRO A 28 2.41 -17.36 -12.40
N PRO A 29 1.28 -18.08 -12.55
CA PRO A 29 0.07 -17.50 -13.09
C PRO A 29 -0.21 -16.23 -12.30
N CYS A 30 -0.09 -15.09 -12.98
CA CYS A 30 -0.34 -13.78 -12.41
C CYS A 30 -1.73 -13.87 -11.80
N SER A 31 -1.80 -13.93 -10.47
CA SER A 31 -3.06 -14.13 -9.76
C SER A 31 -4.06 -13.12 -10.31
N PRO A 32 -5.35 -13.49 -10.48
CA PRO A 32 -6.32 -12.60 -11.11
C PRO A 32 -6.24 -11.25 -10.42
N ARG A 33 -5.82 -10.24 -11.18
CA ARG A 33 -5.67 -8.88 -10.70
C ARG A 33 -7.06 -8.43 -10.30
N VAL A 34 -7.36 -8.54 -9.02
CA VAL A 34 -8.55 -7.91 -8.41
C VAL A 34 -8.58 -6.48 -8.95
N ALA A 35 -9.67 -6.12 -9.61
CA ALA A 35 -9.80 -4.82 -10.25
C ALA A 35 -9.48 -3.75 -9.18
N PRO A 36 -8.49 -2.87 -9.41
CA PRO A 36 -8.11 -1.90 -8.41
C PRO A 36 -9.22 -0.84 -8.32
N THR A 37 -10.19 -1.05 -7.46
CA THR A 37 -11.10 -0.01 -7.01
C THR A 37 -10.34 0.78 -5.95
N ALA A 38 -9.60 1.80 -6.39
CA ALA A 38 -9.01 2.75 -5.46
C ALA A 38 -10.14 3.43 -4.68
N ARG A 39 -10.09 3.41 -3.35
CA ARG A 39 -11.12 4.00 -2.49
C ARG A 39 -10.52 5.19 -1.77
N GLN A 40 -11.23 6.31 -1.78
CA GLN A 40 -10.78 7.53 -1.15
C GLN A 40 -11.75 7.97 -0.06
N ARG A 41 -11.21 8.50 1.02
CA ARG A 41 -11.98 9.17 2.07
C ARG A 41 -11.31 10.48 2.46
N ASN A 42 -12.09 11.54 2.52
CA ASN A 42 -11.64 12.85 2.97
C ASN A 42 -12.51 13.28 4.13
N PHE A 43 -11.91 13.83 5.16
CA PHE A 43 -12.62 14.41 6.28
C PHE A 43 -11.76 15.46 6.96
N SER A 44 -12.41 16.33 7.71
CA SER A 44 -11.75 17.35 8.51
C SER A 44 -12.26 17.28 9.93
N THR A 45 -11.39 17.54 10.91
CA THR A 45 -11.79 17.64 12.31
C THR A 45 -11.19 18.89 12.91
N THR A 46 -12.00 19.62 13.67
CA THR A 46 -11.52 20.78 14.42
C THR A 46 -11.17 20.33 15.82
N THR A 47 -9.91 20.51 16.21
CA THR A 47 -9.43 20.33 17.59
C THR A 47 -9.27 21.72 18.21
N HIS A 48 -9.17 21.78 19.54
CA HIS A 48 -8.97 23.04 20.26
C HIS A 48 -7.76 23.85 19.74
N ASP A 49 -6.71 23.16 19.26
CA ASP A 49 -5.46 23.81 18.83
C ASP A 49 -5.38 24.08 17.32
N ALA A 50 -6.08 23.30 16.48
CA ALA A 50 -6.02 23.44 15.02
C ALA A 50 -7.14 22.69 14.29
N ALA A 51 -7.44 23.12 13.06
CA ALA A 51 -8.22 22.34 12.11
C ALA A 51 -7.31 21.35 11.37
N LEU A 52 -7.64 20.07 11.43
CA LEU A 52 -6.93 19.00 10.74
C LEU A 52 -7.72 18.55 9.52
N ASN A 53 -7.03 18.42 8.39
CA ASN A 53 -7.57 17.85 7.17
C ASN A 53 -6.90 16.52 6.90
N PHE A 54 -7.71 15.54 6.50
CA PHE A 54 -7.29 14.18 6.24
C PHE A 54 -7.73 13.74 4.86
N GLN A 55 -6.85 13.02 4.17
CA GLN A 55 -7.13 12.35 2.91
C GLN A 55 -6.51 10.96 2.97
N LEU A 56 -7.35 9.94 2.84
CA LEU A 56 -6.99 8.53 2.90
C LEU A 56 -7.31 7.90 1.56
N LEU A 57 -6.37 7.11 1.04
CA LEU A 57 -6.53 6.33 -0.18
C LEU A 57 -6.14 4.88 0.12
N ASP A 58 -7.09 3.97 -0.12
CA ASP A 58 -6.86 2.53 -0.19
C ASP A 58 -6.57 2.16 -1.65
N LEU A 59 -5.34 1.71 -1.90
CA LEU A 59 -4.87 1.27 -3.21
C LEU A 59 -4.83 -0.27 -3.31
N GLY A 60 -5.53 -0.96 -2.40
CA GLY A 60 -5.61 -2.41 -2.28
C GLY A 60 -4.39 -3.00 -1.56
N ARG A 61 -3.20 -2.81 -2.13
CA ARG A 61 -1.93 -3.34 -1.59
C ARG A 61 -1.19 -2.37 -0.67
N GLN A 62 -1.54 -1.10 -0.69
CA GLN A 62 -0.91 -0.08 0.13
C GLN A 62 -1.92 1.01 0.50
N TYR A 63 -1.65 1.72 1.58
CA TYR A 63 -2.41 2.90 1.95
C TYR A 63 -1.59 4.16 1.67
N PHE A 64 -2.27 5.19 1.20
CA PHE A 64 -1.75 6.55 1.20
C PHE A 64 -2.57 7.39 2.17
N VAL A 65 -1.87 8.13 3.03
CA VAL A 65 -2.45 8.94 4.08
C VAL A 65 -1.83 10.32 4.00
N TRP A 66 -2.67 11.34 3.98
CA TRP A 66 -2.26 12.73 4.05
C TRP A 66 -2.98 13.42 5.21
N VAL A 67 -2.21 14.11 6.04
CA VAL A 67 -2.68 14.91 7.16
C VAL A 67 -2.05 16.28 7.09
N SER A 68 -2.86 17.33 7.24
CA SER A 68 -2.33 18.67 7.43
C SER A 68 -3.16 19.52 8.40
N ALA A 69 -2.43 20.21 9.29
CA ALA A 69 -2.96 21.25 10.16
C ALA A 69 -2.78 22.67 9.59
N VAL A 70 -1.78 22.88 8.72
CA VAL A 70 -1.27 24.20 8.31
C VAL A 70 -1.54 24.46 6.81
N GLY A 71 -2.72 24.04 6.33
CA GLY A 71 -3.13 24.19 4.92
C GLY A 71 -2.67 23.05 3.98
N PRO A 72 -2.99 23.10 2.68
CA PRO A 72 -2.71 22.01 1.74
C PRO A 72 -1.22 21.96 1.34
N LYS A 73 -0.36 21.48 2.24
CA LYS A 73 1.08 21.33 2.00
C LYS A 73 1.49 19.85 2.03
N LEU A 74 2.26 19.45 1.02
CA LEU A 74 2.95 18.16 0.97
C LEU A 74 4.43 18.40 1.26
N GLY A 75 4.76 18.62 2.53
CA GLY A 75 6.11 19.00 2.97
C GLY A 75 6.97 17.82 3.45
N SER A 76 6.33 16.74 3.85
CA SER A 76 6.97 15.50 4.30
C SER A 76 6.22 14.34 3.67
N LEU A 77 6.96 13.32 3.22
CA LEU A 77 6.35 12.11 2.70
C LEU A 77 7.23 10.94 3.11
N THR A 78 6.65 10.00 3.83
CA THR A 78 7.37 8.87 4.40
C THR A 78 6.65 7.58 4.06
N LEU A 79 7.40 6.60 3.56
CA LEU A 79 6.94 5.24 3.32
C LEU A 79 7.40 4.36 4.47
N ALA A 80 6.46 3.63 5.08
CA ALA A 80 6.74 2.60 6.06
C ALA A 80 6.26 1.24 5.53
N ILE A 81 7.12 0.23 5.62
CA ILE A 81 6.84 -1.13 5.19
C ILE A 81 7.13 -2.07 6.35
N LYS A 82 6.11 -2.82 6.78
CA LYS A 82 6.31 -3.97 7.68
C LYS A 82 6.54 -5.22 6.84
N SER A 83 7.79 -5.68 6.79
CA SER A 83 8.12 -6.99 6.21
C SER A 83 7.76 -8.10 7.21
N PRO A 84 7.19 -9.24 6.78
CA PRO A 84 6.92 -10.38 7.67
C PRO A 84 8.18 -10.93 8.36
N ALA A 85 9.34 -10.75 7.74
CA ALA A 85 10.62 -11.24 8.26
C ALA A 85 11.32 -10.25 9.21
N ASP A 86 10.84 -9.01 9.30
CA ASP A 86 11.46 -7.96 10.12
C ASP A 86 10.62 -7.66 11.37
N ALA A 87 11.29 -7.58 12.52
CA ALA A 87 10.66 -7.19 13.77
C ALA A 87 10.25 -5.71 13.73
N ALA A 88 11.02 -4.87 13.02
CA ALA A 88 10.77 -3.43 12.89
C ALA A 88 10.31 -3.06 11.46
N PRO A 89 9.39 -2.09 11.31
CA PRO A 89 9.04 -1.56 9.99
C PRO A 89 10.18 -0.71 9.41
N SER A 90 10.57 -1.01 8.18
CA SER A 90 11.51 -0.19 7.41
C SER A 90 10.85 1.11 6.97
N VAL A 91 11.58 2.22 7.07
CA VAL A 91 11.07 3.56 6.76
C VAL A 91 11.98 4.29 5.79
N ALA A 92 11.38 4.92 4.79
CA ALA A 92 12.08 5.75 3.82
C ALA A 92 11.38 7.11 3.65
N SER A 93 12.15 8.19 3.69
CA SER A 93 11.66 9.51 3.25
C SER A 93 11.65 9.54 1.72
N LEU A 94 10.51 9.90 1.14
CA LEU A 94 10.32 9.95 -0.32
C LEU A 94 10.58 11.33 -0.92
N LEU A 95 10.63 12.37 -0.09
CA LEU A 95 10.88 13.74 -0.54
C LEU A 95 12.30 14.19 -0.16
N PRO A 96 13.07 14.75 -1.12
CA PRO A 96 14.37 15.33 -0.83
C PRO A 96 14.25 16.46 0.20
N GLY A 97 15.11 16.46 1.21
CA GLY A 97 15.19 17.54 2.22
C GLY A 97 14.14 17.47 3.33
N ALA A 98 13.22 16.50 3.31
CA ALA A 98 12.34 16.26 4.45
C ALA A 98 13.10 15.55 5.57
N PRO A 99 13.08 16.05 6.83
CA PRO A 99 13.77 15.40 7.93
C PRO A 99 13.17 14.01 8.17
N ALA A 100 14.02 12.98 8.07
CA ALA A 100 13.66 11.59 8.41
C ALA A 100 13.53 11.36 9.93
N VAL A 101 13.83 12.38 10.73
CA VAL A 101 13.67 12.42 12.19
C VAL A 101 12.47 13.30 12.52
N GLY A 102 11.40 12.67 12.98
CA GLY A 102 10.18 13.36 13.35
C GLY A 102 9.00 12.40 13.55
N GLU A 103 7.85 13.00 13.87
CA GLU A 103 6.62 12.28 14.24
C GLU A 103 5.95 11.62 13.03
N GLY A 104 6.19 12.13 11.82
CA GLY A 104 5.65 11.55 10.58
C GLY A 104 6.16 10.13 10.30
N PRO A 105 7.48 9.90 10.30
CA PRO A 105 8.07 8.55 10.24
C PRO A 105 7.55 7.60 11.31
N ALA A 106 7.48 8.04 12.58
CA ALA A 106 7.01 7.20 13.68
C ALA A 106 5.51 6.84 13.53
N MET A 107 4.68 7.79 13.09
CA MET A 107 3.28 7.54 12.78
C MET A 107 3.14 6.54 11.64
N ALA A 108 3.89 6.69 10.54
CA ALA A 108 3.86 5.76 9.42
C ALA A 108 4.24 4.33 9.85
N GLN A 109 5.24 4.17 10.73
CA GLN A 109 5.61 2.87 11.30
C GLN A 109 4.47 2.23 12.09
N ARG A 110 3.84 2.98 13.00
CA ARG A 110 2.73 2.49 13.82
C ARG A 110 1.53 2.07 12.95
N LEU A 111 1.23 2.86 11.92
CA LEU A 111 0.20 2.52 10.93
C LEU A 111 0.55 1.25 10.17
N ALA A 112 1.77 1.13 9.65
CA ALA A 112 2.22 -0.06 8.92
C ALA A 112 2.21 -1.32 9.78
N ILE A 113 2.56 -1.22 11.07
CA ILE A 113 2.47 -2.32 12.02
C ILE A 113 1.02 -2.75 12.24
N LYS A 114 0.13 -1.78 12.45
CA LYS A 114 -1.27 -2.06 12.79
C LYS A 114 -2.07 -2.59 11.61
N LEU A 115 -1.75 -2.17 10.39
CA LEU A 115 -2.46 -2.56 9.17
C LEU A 115 -1.83 -3.74 8.44
N GLY A 116 -0.56 -4.06 8.73
CA GLY A 116 0.17 -5.13 8.04
C GLY A 116 0.40 -4.86 6.54
N LYS A 117 0.21 -3.62 6.08
CA LYS A 117 0.39 -3.19 4.69
C LYS A 117 1.38 -2.02 4.62
N PRO A 118 2.07 -1.81 3.49
CA PRO A 118 2.81 -0.59 3.23
C PRO A 118 1.94 0.65 3.40
N VAL A 119 2.44 1.65 4.11
CA VAL A 119 1.75 2.93 4.34
C VAL A 119 2.65 4.08 3.92
N VAL A 120 2.14 4.93 3.04
CA VAL A 120 2.74 6.22 2.73
C VAL A 120 2.01 7.29 3.56
N CYS A 121 2.68 7.94 4.52
CA CYS A 121 2.14 9.11 5.24
C CYS A 121 2.83 10.39 4.79
N SER A 122 2.02 11.40 4.50
CA SER A 122 2.42 12.80 4.61
C SER A 122 1.75 13.38 5.83
N CYS A 123 2.55 13.85 6.79
CA CYS A 123 2.02 14.37 8.03
C CYS A 123 2.63 15.77 8.28
N ASN A 124 1.85 16.82 8.01
CA ASN A 124 2.24 18.24 8.13
C ASN A 124 1.51 18.89 9.32
N MET A 125 2.03 18.63 10.52
CA MET A 125 1.52 19.17 11.79
C MET A 125 2.64 19.88 12.55
N PRO A 126 2.32 20.91 13.34
CA PRO A 126 3.34 21.62 14.10
C PRO A 126 3.96 20.71 15.17
N PRO A 127 5.30 20.65 15.28
CA PRO A 127 6.01 19.67 16.10
C PRO A 127 5.84 19.89 17.61
N ASN A 128 5.34 21.04 18.04
CA ASN A 128 5.11 21.42 19.44
C ASN A 128 3.74 20.95 20.00
N SER A 129 3.01 20.09 19.30
CA SER A 129 1.66 19.66 19.68
C SER A 129 1.50 18.13 19.67
N PRO A 130 2.14 17.40 20.61
CA PRO A 130 2.04 15.93 20.66
C PRO A 130 0.59 15.44 20.84
N LEU A 131 -0.25 16.21 21.55
CA LEU A 131 -1.66 15.90 21.71
C LEU A 131 -2.41 15.90 20.37
N LEU A 132 -2.16 16.90 19.52
CA LEU A 132 -2.79 17.02 18.20
C LEU A 132 -2.42 15.84 17.30
N GLN A 133 -1.16 15.40 17.36
CA GLN A 133 -0.67 14.25 16.61
C GLN A 133 -1.31 12.95 17.07
N ALA A 134 -1.46 12.74 18.39
CA ALA A 134 -2.13 11.58 18.94
C ALA A 134 -3.61 11.52 18.53
N VAL A 135 -4.29 12.67 18.53
CA VAL A 135 -5.68 12.80 18.04
C VAL A 135 -5.76 12.47 16.54
N ALA A 136 -4.85 13.01 15.74
CA ALA A 136 -4.77 12.74 14.31
C ALA A 136 -4.55 11.25 14.01
N GLU A 137 -3.60 10.62 14.68
CA GLU A 137 -3.30 9.20 14.52
C GLU A 137 -4.46 8.31 14.93
N ARG A 138 -5.10 8.59 16.08
CA ARG A 138 -6.26 7.84 16.53
C ARG A 138 -7.39 7.92 15.51
N ARG A 139 -7.66 9.10 14.97
CA ARG A 139 -8.73 9.29 13.99
C ARG A 139 -8.41 8.60 12.67
N LEU A 140 -7.17 8.69 12.20
CA LEU A 140 -6.70 7.97 11.02
C LEU A 140 -6.91 6.46 11.15
N LEU A 141 -6.52 5.88 12.28
CA LEU A 141 -6.67 4.45 12.53
C LEU A 141 -8.12 3.99 12.52
N GLN A 142 -9.03 4.77 13.14
CA GLN A 142 -10.46 4.47 13.13
C GLN A 142 -11.03 4.46 11.71
N GLU A 143 -10.66 5.45 10.90
CA GLU A 143 -11.17 5.58 9.53
C GLU A 143 -10.60 4.51 8.60
N LEU A 144 -9.31 4.16 8.74
CA LEU A 144 -8.68 3.06 8.01
C LEU A 144 -9.34 1.72 8.36
N GLN A 145 -9.57 1.44 9.64
CA GLN A 145 -10.27 0.22 10.07
C GLN A 145 -11.70 0.16 9.55
N LEU A 146 -12.39 1.30 9.44
CA LEU A 146 -13.73 1.35 8.88
C LEU A 146 -13.71 1.10 7.37
N MET A 147 -12.73 1.66 6.65
CA MET A 147 -12.52 1.34 5.23
C MET A 147 -12.22 -0.15 5.00
N GLU A 148 -11.40 -0.76 5.85
CA GLU A 148 -11.08 -2.20 5.75
C GLU A 148 -12.31 -3.10 5.90
N GLN A 149 -13.18 -2.78 6.88
CA GLN A 149 -14.43 -3.52 7.09
C GLN A 149 -15.38 -3.40 5.89
N GLU A 150 -15.50 -2.21 5.31
CA GLU A 150 -16.31 -2.00 4.10
C GLU A 150 -15.78 -2.81 2.90
N ALA A 151 -14.45 -2.94 2.78
CA ALA A 151 -13.84 -3.77 1.73
C ALA A 151 -14.12 -5.27 1.93
N GLN A 152 -14.10 -5.74 3.18
CA GLN A 152 -14.36 -7.13 3.54
C GLN A 152 -15.85 -7.49 3.42
N GLY A 153 -16.74 -6.56 3.76
CA GLY A 153 -18.19 -6.73 3.61
C GLY A 153 -18.65 -6.83 2.14
N ALA A 154 -17.97 -6.14 1.22
CA ALA A 154 -18.25 -6.23 -0.21
C ALA A 154 -17.80 -7.58 -0.82
N ALA A 155 -16.74 -8.19 -0.30
CA ALA A 155 -16.26 -9.50 -0.78
C ALA A 155 -17.18 -10.67 -0.36
N GLY A 156 -17.90 -10.53 0.76
CA GLY A 156 -18.82 -11.57 1.27
C GLY A 156 -20.17 -11.67 0.55
N GLN A 157 -20.52 -10.72 -0.31
CA GLN A 157 -21.80 -10.72 -1.04
C GLN A 157 -21.73 -11.33 -2.45
N ALA A 158 -20.54 -11.71 -2.93
CA ALA A 158 -20.37 -12.27 -4.28
C ALA A 158 -20.60 -13.79 -4.39
N THR A 159 -20.97 -14.47 -3.29
CA THR A 159 -21.30 -15.91 -3.29
C THR A 159 -22.65 -16.15 -2.63
N GLY A 160 -23.73 -15.78 -3.32
CA GLY A 160 -25.10 -16.06 -2.90
C GLY A 160 -26.05 -15.88 -4.08
N GLY A 161 -26.56 -17.00 -4.58
CA GLY A 161 -27.35 -17.07 -5.81
C GLY A 161 -28.65 -16.26 -5.79
N GLU A 162 -28.97 -15.79 -6.99
CA GLU A 162 -30.32 -15.66 -7.56
C GLU A 162 -31.45 -16.31 -6.74
N VAL A 163 -32.34 -15.47 -6.18
CA VAL A 163 -33.80 -15.65 -6.29
C VAL A 163 -34.47 -14.27 -6.29
N ALA A 164 -35.31 -14.07 -7.31
CA ALA A 164 -36.16 -12.92 -7.54
C ALA A 164 -37.07 -12.54 -6.36
N ALA A 165 -37.25 -11.24 -6.14
CA ALA A 165 -38.47 -10.66 -5.57
C ALA A 165 -38.56 -9.14 -5.83
N THR A 166 -39.31 -8.76 -6.87
CA THR A 166 -40.19 -7.56 -6.85
C THR A 166 -41.45 -7.96 -6.06
N PRO A 167 -42.23 -7.10 -5.36
CA PRO A 167 -42.54 -5.69 -5.62
C PRO A 167 -42.48 -4.84 -4.32
N ALA A 168 -42.96 -3.61 -4.14
CA ALA A 168 -43.85 -2.71 -4.85
C ALA A 168 -43.54 -1.28 -4.36
N ALA A 169 -43.79 -0.30 -5.21
CA ALA A 169 -43.71 1.12 -4.91
C ALA A 169 -44.66 1.54 -3.77
N VAL A 170 -44.17 2.33 -2.82
CA VAL A 170 -45.00 3.23 -2.01
C VAL A 170 -44.78 4.64 -2.54
N VAL A 171 -45.83 5.20 -3.14
CA VAL A 171 -45.91 6.60 -3.55
C VAL A 171 -46.31 7.39 -2.31
N ALA A 172 -45.36 8.10 -1.71
CA ALA A 172 -45.65 9.13 -0.72
C ALA A 172 -45.92 10.44 -1.47
N ALA A 173 -47.19 10.75 -1.70
CA ALA A 173 -47.63 12.07 -2.09
C ALA A 173 -47.75 12.93 -0.83
N ALA A 174 -46.87 13.92 -0.70
CA ALA A 174 -47.01 15.01 0.27
C ALA A 174 -46.92 16.35 -0.48
N GLY A 175 -47.98 17.15 -0.36
CA GLY A 175 -47.96 18.58 -0.63
C GLY A 175 -48.91 19.05 -1.72
N THR A 176 -50.01 19.68 -1.33
CA THR A 176 -50.27 21.13 -1.56
C THR A 176 -51.62 21.53 -0.94
N GLY A 177 -51.64 22.64 -0.22
CA GLY A 177 -52.84 23.27 0.34
C GLY A 177 -52.62 23.84 1.72
#